data_AF-A0A0G0FMB7-F1
#
_entry.id   AF-A0A0G0FMB7-F1
#
_cell.length_a   1.000
_cell.length_b   1.000
_cell.length_c   1.000
_cell.angle_alpha   90.00
_cell.angle_beta   90.00
_cell.angle_gamma   90.00
#
_symmetry.space_group_name_H-M   'P 1'
#
loop_
_entity.id
_entity.type
_entity.pdbx_description
1 polymer ?
#
loop_
_entity_poly.entity_id
_entity_poly.type
_entity_poly.pdbx_seq_one_letter_code
_entity_poly.pdbx_strand_id
1 'polypeptide(L)'
;MIATELEFFINGITDKKWLQNKNNHIWDEWAKPQKAPYGHDDTSKKKMLEERDLGPIYGFQWRHFNAPYSNYDSDYTGQGIDQLKKVVETLKTNPRDRRMIVNAWNPLQFNEMALPPCHYSFQVTTIGNKLNLMWNQRSVDTMLGLPFNIASYALLLHLLAKETGFKEGKLVGFLGDVHVFENHIDGAEEQLSRNPEEYPLPKVETENWESIFDWKSEDTKLLDYQSYDRIPFEIAV
;
A
#
# COMPACT_ATOMS: atom_id res chain seq x y z
N MET A 1 -8.31 -6.61 4.27
CA MET A 1 -6.84 -6.66 4.23
C MET A 1 -6.27 -5.58 3.32
N ILE A 2 -6.35 -5.69 1.98
CA ILE A 2 -5.80 -4.68 1.04
C ILE A 2 -6.39 -3.27 1.28
N ALA A 3 -7.71 -3.14 1.28
CA ALA A 3 -8.37 -1.85 1.51
C ALA A 3 -8.00 -1.26 2.88
N THR A 4 -7.90 -2.09 3.90
CA THR A 4 -7.56 -1.68 5.27
C THR A 4 -6.12 -1.18 5.38
N GLU A 5 -5.16 -1.79 4.69
CA GLU A 5 -3.79 -1.26 4.63
C GLU A 5 -3.73 0.04 3.83
N LEU A 6 -4.49 0.15 2.74
CA LEU A 6 -4.54 1.40 1.99
C LEU A 6 -5.15 2.53 2.82
N GLU A 7 -6.20 2.26 3.61
CA GLU A 7 -6.79 3.22 4.57
C GLU A 7 -5.73 3.65 5.60
N PHE A 8 -4.95 2.69 6.12
CA PHE A 8 -3.83 2.94 7.03
C PHE A 8 -2.79 3.88 6.41
N PHE A 9 -2.40 3.67 5.15
CA PHE A 9 -1.45 4.53 4.44
C PHE A 9 -2.02 5.91 4.11
N ILE A 10 -3.26 5.98 3.61
CA ILE A 10 -3.92 7.26 3.29
C ILE A 10 -4.00 8.13 4.54
N ASN A 11 -4.30 7.54 5.71
CA ASN A 11 -4.40 8.27 6.97
C ASN A 11 -3.05 8.58 7.65
N GLY A 12 -1.93 8.15 7.07
CA GLY A 12 -0.61 8.42 7.64
C GLY A 12 -0.32 7.67 8.94
N ILE A 13 -1.07 6.60 9.22
CA ILE A 13 -0.98 5.83 10.47
C ILE A 13 0.30 4.99 10.45
N THR A 14 0.95 4.85 11.60
CA THR A 14 2.14 4.00 11.81
C THR A 14 2.00 3.05 13.00
N ASP A 15 0.82 2.99 13.62
CA ASP A 15 0.47 2.10 14.72
C ASP A 15 -0.04 0.74 14.23
N LYS A 16 0.80 -0.28 14.31
CA LYS A 16 0.44 -1.66 13.93
C LYS A 16 -0.82 -2.15 14.64
N LYS A 17 -1.09 -1.70 15.89
CA LYS A 17 -2.28 -2.15 16.62
C LYS A 17 -3.58 -1.76 15.92
N TRP A 18 -3.57 -0.65 15.17
CA TRP A 18 -4.71 -0.22 14.36
C TRP A 18 -5.09 -1.29 13.31
N LEU A 19 -4.10 -1.86 12.62
CA LEU A 19 -4.30 -2.94 11.64
C LEU A 19 -4.80 -4.22 12.32
N GLN A 20 -4.18 -4.61 13.42
CA GLN A 20 -4.56 -5.81 14.18
C GLN A 20 -6.02 -5.73 14.68
N ASN A 21 -6.46 -4.55 15.13
CA ASN A 21 -7.85 -4.34 15.56
C ASN A 21 -8.87 -4.50 14.40
N LYS A 22 -8.43 -4.34 13.15
CA LYS A 22 -9.21 -4.63 11.93
C LYS A 22 -8.94 -6.03 11.37
N ASN A 23 -8.40 -6.93 12.19
CA ASN A 23 -8.02 -8.30 11.82
C ASN A 23 -7.09 -8.35 10.59
N ASN A 24 -6.18 -7.38 10.49
CA ASN A 24 -5.15 -7.31 9.46
C ASN A 24 -3.77 -7.50 10.10
N HIS A 25 -3.10 -8.59 9.73
CA HIS A 25 -1.87 -9.07 10.37
C HIS A 25 -0.64 -9.03 9.44
N ILE A 26 -0.74 -8.38 8.27
CA ILE A 26 0.34 -8.33 7.28
C ILE A 26 1.60 -7.59 7.74
N TRP A 27 1.52 -6.86 8.85
CA TRP A 27 2.62 -6.10 9.45
C TRP A 27 3.12 -6.71 10.77
N ASP A 28 2.63 -7.89 11.16
CA ASP A 28 2.95 -8.50 12.46
C ASP A 28 4.43 -8.82 12.67
N GLU A 29 5.13 -9.23 11.62
CA GLU A 29 6.57 -9.57 11.66
C GLU A 29 7.51 -8.36 11.56
N TRP A 30 6.98 -7.13 11.59
CA TRP A 30 7.75 -5.91 11.42
C TRP A 30 7.50 -4.92 12.56
N ALA A 31 8.54 -4.19 12.94
CA ALA A 31 8.52 -3.15 13.96
C ALA A 31 9.69 -2.18 13.77
N LYS A 32 9.60 -0.98 14.34
CA LYS A 32 10.65 0.03 14.33
C LYS A 32 11.94 -0.59 14.88
N PRO A 33 13.04 -0.63 14.10
CA PRO A 33 14.21 -1.44 14.44
C PRO A 33 14.93 -0.97 15.70
N GLN A 34 14.80 0.30 16.10
CA GLN A 34 15.36 0.78 17.37
C GLN A 34 14.60 0.27 18.60
N LYS A 35 13.35 -0.16 18.46
CA LYS A 35 12.51 -0.68 19.55
C LYS A 35 12.48 -2.21 19.57
N ALA A 36 12.29 -2.81 18.41
CA ALA A 36 12.35 -4.25 18.20
C ALA A 36 13.19 -4.55 16.96
N PRO A 37 14.50 -4.84 17.12
CA PRO A 37 15.36 -5.20 16.01
C PRO A 37 14.84 -6.43 15.25
N TYR A 38 15.02 -6.42 13.94
CA TYR A 38 14.61 -7.54 13.09
C TYR A 38 15.39 -8.81 13.43
N GLY A 39 14.67 -9.93 13.52
CA GLY A 39 15.25 -11.24 13.78
C GLY A 39 14.23 -12.37 13.67
N HIS A 40 14.71 -13.56 13.35
CA HIS A 40 13.85 -14.71 13.02
C HIS A 40 13.72 -15.73 14.15
N ASP A 41 14.48 -15.55 15.24
CA ASP A 41 14.32 -16.35 16.44
C ASP A 41 13.02 -16.00 17.18
N ASP A 42 12.52 -16.93 18.01
CA ASP A 42 11.24 -16.76 18.71
C ASP A 42 11.21 -15.52 19.61
N THR A 43 12.35 -15.10 20.16
CA THR A 43 12.42 -13.90 21.01
C THR A 43 12.25 -12.64 20.17
N SER A 44 12.94 -12.55 19.03
CA SER A 44 12.82 -11.43 18.10
C SER A 44 11.42 -11.36 17.49
N LYS A 45 10.86 -12.48 17.03
CA LYS A 45 9.48 -12.56 16.51
C LYS A 45 8.45 -12.08 17.52
N LYS A 46 8.55 -12.53 18.78
CA LYS A 46 7.66 -12.10 19.85
C LYS A 46 7.75 -10.60 20.11
N LYS A 47 8.97 -10.05 20.21
CA LYS A 47 9.19 -8.61 20.41
C LYS A 47 8.64 -7.78 19.26
N MET A 48 8.89 -8.21 18.01
CA MET A 48 8.36 -7.54 16.84
C MET A 48 6.83 -7.55 16.88
N LEU A 49 6.19 -8.70 17.12
CA LEU A 49 4.73 -8.82 17.21
C LEU A 49 4.10 -7.89 18.27
N GLU A 50 4.74 -7.77 19.44
CA GLU A 50 4.26 -6.95 20.56
C GLU A 50 4.50 -5.44 20.37
N GLU A 51 5.58 -5.05 19.67
CA GLU A 51 5.89 -3.64 19.38
C GLU A 51 4.93 -3.07 18.34
N ARG A 52 4.39 -1.88 18.62
CA ARG A 52 3.34 -1.24 17.82
C ARG A 52 3.88 -0.29 16.77
N ASP A 53 5.01 0.34 17.06
CA ASP A 53 5.60 1.38 16.23
C ASP A 53 6.21 0.76 14.97
N LEU A 54 5.71 1.14 13.78
CA LEU A 54 6.34 0.77 12.51
C LEU A 54 7.36 1.80 12.03
N GLY A 55 7.52 2.92 12.73
CA GLY A 55 8.34 4.04 12.28
C GLY A 55 7.70 4.85 11.16
N PRO A 56 8.44 5.80 10.56
CA PRO A 56 7.93 6.70 9.52
C PRO A 56 7.82 6.02 8.14
N ILE A 57 7.08 4.91 8.05
CA ILE A 57 6.86 4.11 6.83
C ILE A 57 5.87 4.79 5.86
N TYR A 58 5.59 4.14 4.73
CA TYR A 58 4.68 4.55 3.63
C TYR A 58 3.75 5.73 3.93
N GLY A 59 2.66 5.51 4.67
CA GLY A 59 1.63 6.51 4.93
C GLY A 59 2.17 7.77 5.59
N PHE A 60 3.09 7.64 6.55
CA PHE A 60 3.74 8.78 7.17
C PHE A 60 4.47 9.62 6.12
N GLN A 61 5.18 8.99 5.19
CA GLN A 61 5.83 9.73 4.10
C GLN A 61 4.82 10.34 3.14
N TRP A 62 3.65 9.74 2.93
CA TRP A 62 2.61 10.31 2.06
C TRP A 62 1.98 11.58 2.64
N ARG A 63 1.80 11.63 3.98
CA ARG A 63 1.07 12.70 4.68
C ARG A 63 1.98 13.71 5.40
N HIS A 64 3.20 13.30 5.74
CA HIS A 64 4.14 14.02 6.60
C HIS A 64 5.58 13.89 6.10
N PHE A 65 5.80 13.93 4.78
CA PHE A 65 7.12 13.70 4.19
C PHE A 65 8.18 14.59 4.84
N ASN A 66 9.25 13.96 5.33
CA ASN A 66 10.38 14.62 5.99
C ASN A 66 10.04 15.37 7.31
N ALA A 67 8.89 15.12 7.91
CA ALA A 67 8.63 15.52 9.29
C ALA A 67 9.52 14.72 10.26
N PRO A 68 10.05 15.33 11.34
CA PRO A 68 10.69 14.59 12.42
C PRO A 68 9.71 13.56 12.99
N TYR A 69 10.14 12.30 13.08
CA TYR A 69 9.31 11.24 13.65
C TYR A 69 9.58 11.09 15.15
N SER A 70 8.52 11.04 15.95
CA SER A 70 8.60 10.80 17.40
C SER A 70 8.09 9.42 17.77
N ASN A 71 6.81 9.14 17.58
CA ASN A 71 6.16 7.88 17.91
C ASN A 71 4.89 7.66 17.08
N TYR A 72 4.30 6.45 17.15
CA TYR A 72 3.10 6.08 16.39
C TYR A 72 1.82 6.83 16.80
N ASP A 73 1.78 7.41 18.00
CA ASP A 73 0.63 8.09 18.61
C ASP A 73 0.79 9.61 18.73
N SER A 74 1.86 10.16 18.12
CA SER A 74 2.10 11.60 18.08
C SER A 74 1.22 12.29 17.04
N ASP A 75 0.81 13.54 17.31
CA ASP A 75 0.11 14.37 16.34
C ASP A 75 1.11 15.02 15.36
N TYR A 76 1.03 14.61 14.09
CA TYR A 76 1.86 15.14 13.01
C TYR A 76 1.12 16.17 12.14
N THR A 77 -0.05 16.64 12.55
CA THR A 77 -0.85 17.61 11.80
C THR A 77 -0.03 18.86 11.47
N GLY A 78 0.05 19.20 10.18
CA GLY A 78 0.79 20.35 9.69
C GLY A 78 2.31 20.18 9.66
N GLN A 79 2.84 19.01 10.01
CA GLN A 79 4.27 18.72 9.94
C GLN A 79 4.64 18.06 8.61
N GLY A 80 5.83 18.40 8.09
CA GLY A 80 6.33 17.86 6.83
C GLY A 80 5.54 18.33 5.60
N ILE A 81 5.59 17.54 4.53
CA ILE A 81 4.83 17.80 3.30
C ILE A 81 3.74 16.73 3.13
N ASP A 82 2.49 17.17 3.07
CA ASP A 82 1.35 16.30 2.70
C ASP A 82 1.30 16.14 1.17
N GLN A 83 2.04 15.14 0.68
CA GLN A 83 2.19 14.85 -0.74
C GLN A 83 0.87 14.40 -1.36
N LEU A 84 0.11 13.56 -0.66
CA LEU A 84 -1.17 13.05 -1.16
C LEU A 84 -2.20 14.18 -1.29
N LYS A 85 -2.32 15.04 -0.27
CA LYS A 85 -3.19 16.22 -0.34
C LYS A 85 -2.81 17.15 -1.49
N LYS A 86 -1.51 17.42 -1.67
CA LYS A 86 -1.04 18.23 -2.80
C LYS A 86 -1.41 17.62 -4.16
N VAL A 87 -1.31 16.29 -4.30
CA VAL A 87 -1.75 15.60 -5.53
C VAL A 87 -3.25 15.76 -5.75
N VAL A 88 -4.08 15.53 -4.72
CA VAL A 88 -5.54 15.69 -4.81
C VAL A 88 -5.94 17.12 -5.19
N GLU A 89 -5.34 18.13 -4.53
CA GLU A 89 -5.58 19.54 -4.84
C GLU A 89 -5.16 19.89 -6.27
N THR A 90 -4.02 19.36 -6.72
CA THR A 90 -3.52 19.57 -8.09
C THR A 90 -4.42 18.90 -9.12
N LEU A 91 -4.94 17.70 -8.86
CA LEU A 91 -5.90 17.04 -9.76
C LEU A 91 -7.17 17.87 -9.93
N LYS A 92 -7.66 18.53 -8.87
CA LYS A 92 -8.87 19.36 -8.90
C LYS A 92 -8.64 20.72 -9.59
N THR A 93 -7.44 21.29 -9.49
CA THR A 93 -7.17 22.68 -9.93
C THR A 93 -6.37 22.77 -11.23
N ASN A 94 -5.44 21.83 -11.46
CA ASN A 94 -4.59 21.74 -12.63
C ASN A 94 -4.32 20.27 -13.03
N PRO A 95 -5.34 19.53 -13.51
CA PRO A 95 -5.24 18.08 -13.76
C PRO A 95 -4.20 17.66 -14.80
N ARG A 96 -3.68 18.61 -15.59
CA ARG A 96 -2.64 18.36 -16.61
C ARG A 96 -1.23 18.59 -16.09
N ASP A 97 -1.06 18.92 -14.81
CA ASP A 97 0.25 19.05 -14.21
C ASP A 97 1.02 17.72 -14.31
N ARG A 98 2.33 17.80 -14.52
CA ARG A 98 3.21 16.65 -14.75
C ARG A 98 4.07 16.29 -13.53
N ARG A 99 3.78 16.88 -12.37
CA ARG A 99 4.55 16.79 -11.12
C ARG A 99 3.75 16.17 -9.97
N MET A 100 2.60 15.55 -10.29
CA MET A 100 1.75 14.87 -9.30
C MET A 100 2.35 13.52 -8.92
N ILE A 101 3.33 13.55 -8.03
CA ILE A 101 4.10 12.40 -7.55
C ILE A 101 4.03 12.36 -6.03
N VAL A 102 3.90 11.15 -5.48
CA VAL A 102 4.09 10.84 -4.07
C VAL A 102 5.27 9.88 -3.92
N ASN A 103 6.12 10.10 -2.93
CA ASN A 103 7.33 9.33 -2.70
C ASN A 103 7.47 8.92 -1.22
N ALA A 104 7.74 7.64 -0.95
CA ALA A 104 7.99 7.10 0.37
C ALA A 104 9.49 6.84 0.64
N TRP A 105 10.36 6.98 -0.36
CA TRP A 105 11.80 6.79 -0.25
C TRP A 105 12.48 7.99 0.41
N ASN A 106 12.63 7.95 1.74
CA ASN A 106 13.35 8.99 2.49
C ASN A 106 14.63 8.43 3.15
N PRO A 107 15.82 8.61 2.54
CA PRO A 107 17.08 8.13 3.09
C PRO A 107 17.43 8.67 4.48
N LEU A 108 16.91 9.84 4.86
CA LEU A 108 17.17 10.43 6.18
C LEU A 108 16.51 9.66 7.32
N GLN A 109 15.51 8.81 7.02
CA GLN A 109 14.68 8.13 8.02
C GLN A 109 14.71 6.60 7.91
N PHE A 110 15.54 6.01 7.04
CA PHE A 110 15.57 4.54 6.85
C PHE A 110 15.90 3.76 8.11
N ASN A 111 16.78 4.29 8.95
CA ASN A 111 17.13 3.67 10.22
C ASN A 111 15.95 3.65 11.20
N GLU A 112 14.89 4.43 10.98
CA GLU A 112 13.68 4.47 11.80
C GLU A 112 12.53 3.62 11.26
N MET A 113 12.60 3.17 10.00
CA MET A 113 11.51 2.43 9.36
C MET A 113 11.60 0.95 9.70
N ALA A 114 10.46 0.33 10.04
CA ALA A 114 10.37 -1.11 10.22
C ALA A 114 10.81 -1.89 8.97
N LEU A 115 10.49 -1.35 7.80
CA LEU A 115 10.98 -1.85 6.52
C LEU A 115 11.10 -0.68 5.54
N PRO A 116 12.24 -0.51 4.84
CA PRO A 116 12.33 0.45 3.75
C PRO A 116 11.27 0.16 2.66
N PRO A 117 10.56 1.18 2.14
CA PRO A 117 9.45 0.98 1.20
C PRO A 117 9.80 0.12 -0.02
N CYS A 118 9.02 -0.92 -0.30
CA CYS A 118 9.13 -1.71 -1.53
C CYS A 118 8.53 -0.94 -2.71
N HIS A 119 7.26 -0.54 -2.61
CA HIS A 119 6.61 0.37 -3.55
C HIS A 119 6.82 1.82 -3.09
N TYR A 120 7.85 2.44 -3.63
CA TYR A 120 8.43 3.65 -3.05
C TYR A 120 7.93 4.94 -3.68
N SER A 121 7.27 4.89 -4.84
CA SER A 121 6.71 6.09 -5.47
C SER A 121 5.56 5.76 -6.39
N PHE A 122 4.59 6.68 -6.48
CA PHE A 122 3.61 6.69 -7.56
C PHE A 122 3.42 8.07 -8.15
N GLN A 123 3.04 8.10 -9.43
CA GLN A 123 2.69 9.29 -10.19
C GLN A 123 1.27 9.13 -10.73
N VAL A 124 0.52 10.23 -10.77
CA VAL A 124 -0.76 10.29 -11.48
C VAL A 124 -0.71 11.25 -12.66
N THR A 125 -1.44 10.91 -13.72
CA THR A 125 -1.59 11.75 -14.92
C THR A 125 -3.02 11.67 -15.46
N THR A 126 -3.48 12.70 -16.15
CA THR A 126 -4.80 12.69 -16.81
C THR A 126 -4.65 12.70 -18.33
N ILE A 127 -5.44 11.85 -19.01
CA ILE A 127 -5.54 11.81 -20.48
C ILE A 127 -7.02 11.82 -20.84
N GLY A 128 -7.48 12.90 -21.47
CA GLY A 128 -8.91 13.12 -21.68
C GLY A 128 -9.64 13.21 -20.33
N ASN A 129 -10.66 12.37 -20.13
CA ASN A 129 -11.40 12.25 -18.87
C ASN A 129 -10.97 11.04 -18.01
N LYS A 130 -9.78 10.49 -18.24
CA LYS A 130 -9.26 9.33 -17.51
C LYS A 130 -8.05 9.69 -16.65
N LEU A 131 -8.07 9.24 -15.39
CA LEU A 131 -6.93 9.27 -14.47
C LEU A 131 -6.09 8.02 -14.65
N ASN A 132 -4.77 8.15 -14.77
CA ASN A 132 -3.84 7.02 -14.86
C ASN A 132 -2.90 7.08 -13.66
N LEU A 133 -2.54 5.91 -13.12
CA LEU A 133 -1.62 5.77 -12.00
C LEU A 133 -0.44 4.89 -12.41
N MET A 134 0.76 5.36 -12.12
CA MET A 134 2.01 4.66 -12.38
C MET A 134 2.74 4.47 -11.04
N TRP A 135 3.10 3.26 -10.65
CA TRP A 135 3.88 3.03 -9.42
C TRP A 135 5.25 2.43 -9.73
N ASN A 136 6.23 2.72 -8.88
CA ASN A 136 7.57 2.14 -8.93
C ASN A 136 7.78 1.27 -7.69
N GLN A 137 8.32 0.07 -7.92
CA GLN A 137 8.56 -0.92 -6.87
C GLN A 137 9.95 -1.51 -7.02
N ARG A 138 10.80 -1.30 -6.01
CA ARG A 138 12.23 -1.70 -6.06
C ARG A 138 12.44 -3.21 -5.92
N SER A 139 11.54 -3.89 -5.21
CA SER A 139 11.65 -5.29 -4.79
C SER A 139 10.26 -5.91 -4.84
N VAL A 140 10.12 -7.01 -5.57
CA VAL A 140 8.83 -7.57 -5.97
C VAL A 140 8.85 -9.07 -5.73
N ASP A 141 8.32 -9.47 -4.58
CA ASP A 141 7.87 -10.84 -4.36
C ASP A 141 6.67 -11.08 -5.28
N THR A 142 6.87 -11.91 -6.30
CA THR A 142 5.87 -12.14 -7.36
C THR A 142 4.66 -12.92 -6.85
N MET A 143 4.83 -13.80 -5.87
CA MET A 143 3.79 -14.77 -5.48
C MET A 143 2.91 -14.24 -4.35
N LEU A 144 3.48 -13.48 -3.42
CA LEU A 144 2.74 -12.87 -2.31
C LEU A 144 2.50 -11.37 -2.51
N GLY A 145 3.58 -10.61 -2.73
CA GLY A 145 3.54 -9.15 -2.71
C GLY A 145 2.85 -8.56 -3.92
N LEU A 146 3.24 -8.96 -5.13
CA LEU A 146 2.81 -8.32 -6.37
C LEU A 146 1.28 -8.34 -6.60
N PRO A 147 0.55 -9.45 -6.41
CA PRO A 147 -0.91 -9.45 -6.55
C PRO A 147 -1.57 -8.47 -5.56
N PHE A 148 -1.06 -8.41 -4.33
CA PHE A 148 -1.52 -7.46 -3.32
C PHE A 148 -1.25 -6.02 -3.74
N ASN A 149 -0.05 -5.72 -4.24
CA ASN A 149 0.35 -4.39 -4.66
C ASN A 149 -0.45 -3.91 -5.88
N ILE A 150 -0.72 -4.78 -6.86
CA ILE A 150 -1.59 -4.46 -8.00
C ILE A 150 -2.98 -4.05 -7.51
N ALA A 151 -3.60 -4.85 -6.63
CA ALA A 151 -4.91 -4.55 -6.09
C ALA A 151 -4.93 -3.27 -5.24
N SER A 152 -3.89 -3.02 -4.45
CA SER A 152 -3.75 -1.81 -3.62
C SER A 152 -3.67 -0.54 -4.48
N TYR A 153 -2.82 -0.52 -5.50
CA TYR A 153 -2.69 0.63 -6.39
C TYR A 153 -3.87 0.78 -7.37
N ALA A 154 -4.54 -0.32 -7.75
CA ALA A 154 -5.80 -0.27 -8.49
C ALA A 154 -6.90 0.40 -7.65
N LEU A 155 -6.99 0.05 -6.37
CA LEU A 155 -7.92 0.68 -5.46
C LEU A 155 -7.58 2.15 -5.24
N LEU A 156 -6.31 2.51 -5.06
CA LEU A 156 -5.90 3.91 -4.95
C LEU A 156 -6.28 4.71 -6.22
N LEU A 157 -6.10 4.13 -7.41
CA LEU A 157 -6.55 4.74 -8.67
C LEU A 157 -8.07 4.96 -8.67
N HIS A 158 -8.86 3.97 -8.26
CA HIS A 158 -10.31 4.07 -8.16
C HIS A 158 -10.74 5.20 -7.20
N LEU A 159 -10.14 5.26 -6.01
CA LEU A 159 -10.45 6.28 -5.00
C LEU A 159 -10.08 7.69 -5.48
N LEU A 160 -8.92 7.86 -6.11
CA LEU A 160 -8.50 9.16 -6.66
C LEU A 160 -9.38 9.59 -7.84
N ALA A 161 -9.80 8.66 -8.70
CA ALA A 161 -10.73 8.94 -9.79
C ALA A 161 -12.08 9.42 -9.23
N LYS A 162 -12.59 8.74 -8.19
CA LYS A 162 -13.82 9.11 -7.47
C LYS A 162 -13.72 10.49 -6.79
N GLU A 163 -12.60 10.78 -6.13
CA GLU A 163 -12.31 12.08 -5.48
C GLU A 163 -12.39 13.27 -6.44
N THR A 164 -12.09 13.03 -7.71
CA THR A 164 -11.84 14.09 -8.70
C THR A 164 -12.83 14.09 -9.85
N GLY A 165 -13.77 13.12 -9.89
CA GLY A 165 -14.76 12.96 -10.95
C GLY A 165 -14.19 12.45 -12.29
N PHE A 166 -12.93 12.00 -12.31
CA PHE A 166 -12.35 11.33 -13.48
C PHE A 166 -12.83 9.89 -13.56
N LYS A 167 -12.72 9.29 -14.75
CA LYS A 167 -12.86 7.84 -14.92
C LYS A 167 -11.52 7.16 -14.67
N GLU A 168 -11.55 5.89 -14.29
CA GLU A 168 -10.36 5.06 -14.22
C GLU A 168 -9.73 4.90 -15.60
N GLY A 169 -8.42 5.10 -15.65
CA GLY A 169 -7.56 4.92 -16.81
C GLY A 169 -6.68 3.69 -16.65
N LYS A 170 -5.40 3.85 -16.97
CA LYS A 170 -4.41 2.78 -16.86
C LYS A 170 -3.75 2.78 -15.50
N LEU A 171 -3.55 1.57 -14.98
CA LEU A 171 -2.63 1.26 -13.90
C LEU A 171 -1.35 0.68 -14.52
N VAL A 172 -0.18 1.21 -14.15
CA VAL A 172 1.12 0.82 -14.75
C VAL A 172 2.17 0.60 -13.67
N GLY A 173 2.78 -0.58 -13.62
CA GLY A 173 3.83 -0.92 -12.66
C GLY A 173 5.21 -0.91 -13.28
N PHE A 174 6.15 -0.20 -12.65
CA PHE A 174 7.58 -0.27 -12.94
C PHE A 174 8.23 -1.11 -11.85
N LEU A 175 8.61 -2.33 -12.23
CA LEU A 175 9.09 -3.35 -11.32
C LEU A 175 10.62 -3.46 -11.45
N GLY A 176 11.33 -3.33 -10.33
CA GLY A 176 12.79 -3.40 -10.24
C GLY A 176 13.28 -4.84 -10.14
N ASP A 177 13.70 -5.25 -8.94
CA ASP A 177 14.05 -6.64 -8.66
C ASP A 177 12.76 -7.48 -8.56
N VAL A 178 12.50 -8.28 -9.60
CA VAL A 178 11.34 -9.17 -9.70
C VAL A 178 11.80 -10.61 -9.49
N HIS A 179 11.31 -11.24 -8.43
CA HIS A 179 11.76 -12.56 -8.02
C HIS A 179 10.61 -13.46 -7.56
N VAL A 180 10.92 -14.75 -7.54
CA VAL A 180 10.12 -15.83 -6.94
C VAL A 180 11.04 -16.50 -5.93
N PHE A 181 10.56 -16.69 -4.70
CA PHE A 181 11.33 -17.43 -3.70
C PHE A 181 11.32 -18.93 -4.01
N GLU A 182 12.40 -19.64 -3.66
CA GLU A 182 12.54 -21.07 -3.96
C GLU A 182 11.41 -21.91 -3.34
N ASN A 183 10.97 -21.56 -2.13
CA ASN A 183 9.84 -22.22 -1.45
C ASN A 183 8.46 -21.89 -2.05
N HIS A 184 8.39 -21.07 -3.10
CA HIS A 184 7.15 -20.75 -3.81
C HIS A 184 7.04 -21.39 -5.19
N ILE A 185 8.10 -22.07 -5.67
CA ILE A 185 8.14 -22.60 -7.05
C ILE A 185 6.99 -23.58 -7.31
N ASP A 186 6.77 -24.56 -6.44
CA ASP A 186 5.70 -25.56 -6.61
C ASP A 186 4.31 -24.89 -6.70
N GLY A 187 4.04 -23.90 -5.84
CA GLY A 187 2.79 -23.15 -5.86
C GLY A 187 2.65 -22.25 -7.09
N ALA A 188 3.77 -21.74 -7.63
CA ALA A 188 3.77 -20.99 -8.88
C ALA A 188 3.45 -21.89 -10.07
N GLU A 189 4.01 -23.09 -10.13
CA GLU A 189 3.69 -24.09 -11.16
C GLU A 189 2.22 -24.51 -11.11
N GLU A 190 1.67 -24.72 -9.90
CA GLU A 190 0.24 -24.96 -9.72
C GLU A 190 -0.59 -23.78 -10.23
N GLN A 191 -0.23 -22.53 -9.88
CA GLN A 191 -0.95 -21.34 -10.34
C GLN A 191 -0.95 -21.22 -11.86
N LEU A 192 0.18 -21.52 -12.53
CA LEU A 192 0.32 -21.48 -13.98
C LEU A 192 -0.52 -22.54 -14.70
N SER A 193 -0.93 -23.61 -14.01
CA SER A 193 -1.82 -24.63 -14.57
C SER A 193 -3.29 -24.20 -14.62
N ARG A 194 -3.67 -23.13 -13.91
CA ARG A 194 -5.05 -22.63 -13.82
C ARG A 194 -5.40 -21.78 -15.04
N ASN A 195 -6.64 -21.89 -15.52
CA ASN A 195 -7.15 -21.02 -16.58
C ASN A 195 -7.52 -19.63 -16.00
N PRO A 196 -6.82 -18.54 -16.33
CA PRO A 196 -7.12 -17.21 -15.79
C PRO A 196 -8.47 -16.65 -16.27
N GLU A 197 -9.03 -17.20 -17.35
CA GLU A 197 -10.32 -16.77 -17.92
C GLU A 197 -11.51 -17.61 -17.40
N GLU A 198 -11.28 -18.52 -16.44
CA GLU A 198 -12.35 -19.36 -15.88
C GLU A 198 -13.43 -18.55 -15.16
N TYR A 199 -13.02 -17.52 -14.42
CA TYR A 199 -13.90 -16.67 -13.64
C TYR A 199 -13.94 -15.25 -14.21
N PRO A 200 -15.11 -14.58 -14.20
CA PRO A 200 -15.21 -13.20 -14.63
C PRO A 200 -14.43 -12.27 -13.69
N LEU A 201 -13.97 -11.13 -14.22
CA LEU A 201 -13.37 -10.09 -13.39
C LEU A 201 -14.39 -9.53 -12.39
N PRO A 202 -13.99 -9.32 -11.12
CA PRO A 202 -14.86 -8.72 -10.13
C PRO A 202 -15.11 -7.23 -10.44
N LYS A 203 -16.14 -6.68 -9.81
CA LYS A 203 -16.39 -5.23 -9.82
C LYS A 203 -16.06 -4.63 -8.45
N VAL A 204 -15.42 -3.47 -8.45
CA VAL A 204 -15.19 -2.68 -7.23
C VAL A 204 -16.24 -1.58 -7.16
N GLU A 205 -16.88 -1.44 -6.00
CA GLU A 205 -17.79 -0.34 -5.71
C GLU A 205 -17.44 0.31 -4.37
N THR A 206 -17.35 1.64 -4.36
CA THR A 206 -17.17 2.44 -3.13
C THR A 206 -18.40 3.30 -2.89
N GLU A 207 -19.03 3.12 -1.73
CA GLU A 207 -20.20 3.85 -1.24
C GLU A 207 -19.80 4.96 -0.25
N ASN A 208 -20.76 5.69 0.33
CA ASN A 208 -20.57 6.66 1.43
C ASN A 208 -19.40 7.65 1.23
N TRP A 209 -19.34 8.27 0.05
CA TRP A 209 -18.18 9.07 -0.34
C TRP A 209 -18.33 10.56 0.01
N GLU A 210 -17.41 11.05 0.82
CA GLU A 210 -17.21 12.49 1.07
C GLU A 210 -15.86 12.96 0.53
N SER A 211 -14.80 12.24 0.87
CA SER A 211 -13.42 12.56 0.52
C SER A 211 -12.56 11.31 0.65
N ILE A 212 -11.49 11.20 -0.15
CA ILE A 212 -10.46 10.16 0.03
C ILE A 212 -9.85 10.15 1.44
N PHE A 213 -9.82 11.29 2.12
CA PHE A 213 -9.27 11.40 3.48
C PHE A 213 -10.24 10.95 4.58
N ASP A 214 -11.53 10.80 4.25
CA ASP A 214 -12.58 10.32 5.16
C ASP A 214 -13.03 8.90 4.81
N TRP A 215 -12.46 8.33 3.74
CA TRP A 215 -12.77 7.00 3.24
C TRP A 215 -12.39 5.92 4.27
N LYS A 216 -13.33 5.00 4.51
CA LYS A 216 -13.12 3.80 5.31
C LYS A 216 -13.06 2.58 4.43
N SER A 217 -12.19 1.64 4.76
CA SER A 217 -12.04 0.41 3.96
C SER A 217 -13.31 -0.41 3.87
N GLU A 218 -14.22 -0.30 4.85
CA GLU A 218 -15.53 -0.98 4.83
C GLU A 218 -16.51 -0.41 3.78
N ASP A 219 -16.31 0.83 3.33
CA ASP A 219 -17.16 1.47 2.31
C ASP A 219 -16.86 0.95 0.89
N THR A 220 -15.83 0.11 0.72
CA THR A 220 -15.48 -0.50 -0.56
C THR A 220 -15.76 -1.99 -0.57
N LYS A 221 -16.54 -2.41 -1.56
CA LYS A 221 -16.96 -3.80 -1.75
C LYS A 221 -16.43 -4.34 -3.06
N LEU A 222 -16.04 -5.61 -3.04
CA LEU A 222 -15.71 -6.37 -4.22
C LEU A 222 -16.92 -7.26 -4.54
N LEU A 223 -17.58 -6.98 -5.66
CA LEU A 223 -18.75 -7.70 -6.13
C LEU A 223 -18.32 -8.79 -7.11
N ASP A 224 -19.06 -9.91 -7.08
CA ASP A 224 -18.91 -11.03 -8.03
C ASP A 224 -17.50 -11.63 -8.08
N TYR A 225 -16.71 -11.50 -7.01
CA TYR A 225 -15.38 -12.09 -6.94
C TYR A 225 -15.46 -13.61 -6.80
N GLN A 226 -14.91 -14.28 -7.80
CA GLN A 226 -14.72 -15.73 -7.81
C GLN A 226 -13.24 -15.99 -8.11
N SER A 227 -12.67 -16.99 -7.42
CA SER A 227 -11.29 -17.40 -7.64
C SER A 227 -11.17 -18.90 -7.43
N TYR A 228 -10.10 -19.48 -7.97
CA TYR A 228 -9.64 -20.79 -7.55
C TYR A 228 -9.29 -20.81 -6.06
N ASP A 229 -9.15 -22.01 -5.50
CA ASP A 229 -8.73 -22.22 -4.12
C ASP A 229 -7.38 -21.56 -3.82
N ARG A 230 -7.21 -21.10 -2.58
CA ARG A 230 -6.00 -20.43 -2.12
C ARG A 230 -4.80 -21.38 -2.21
N ILE A 231 -3.72 -20.89 -2.84
CA ILE A 231 -2.38 -21.49 -2.73
C ILE A 231 -1.68 -20.86 -1.52
N PRO A 232 -1.26 -21.63 -0.51
CA PRO A 232 -0.53 -21.10 0.62
C PRO A 232 0.93 -20.84 0.23
N PHE A 233 1.37 -19.59 0.35
CA PHE A 233 2.78 -19.20 0.29
C PHE A 233 3.22 -18.71 1.65
N GLU A 234 4.30 -19.26 2.19
CA GLU A 234 4.91 -18.79 3.44
C GLU A 234 5.78 -17.55 3.16
N ILE A 235 5.77 -16.56 4.04
CA ILE A 235 6.65 -15.39 3.91
C ILE A 235 8.09 -15.89 3.96
N ALA A 236 8.89 -15.51 2.97
CA ALA A 236 10.30 -15.84 2.96
C ALA A 236 11.03 -15.07 4.07
N VAL A 237 11.85 -15.81 4.80
CA VAL A 237 12.64 -15.38 5.96
C VAL A 237 14.06 -15.11 5.50
#